data_AF-A0AA88XA67-F1
#
_entry.id   AF-A0AA88XA67-F1
#
_cell.length_a   1.000
_cell.length_b   1.000
_cell.length_c   1.000
_cell.angle_alpha   90.00
_cell.angle_beta   90.00
_cell.angle_gamma   90.00
#
_symmetry.space_group_name_H-M   'P 1'
#
loop_
_entity.id
_entity.type
_entity.pdbx_description
1 polymer ?
#
loop_
_entity_poly.entity_id
_entity_poly.type
_entity_poly.pdbx_seq_one_letter_code
_entity_poly.pdbx_strand_id
1 'polypeptide(L)'
;MIDVADELGIPCYLFFASPAAFLGFMLHLPTLNTQLGKLTPEFDESETELAIPSFSNPVPRKVLPSFFLKRNGDDGYSWFLRHARRYRETKGIVVNTFQELEPFPLNSFSSSDIPPVHPVGPLLDHVGPAEWLSNRSQREMITAWLDQQPTSSVVFLCFGSMGSLSVAQLREIALGLERTGLRGLMEGDGEVRERVKEMSEKSRMALMADGSSNVCLEHLIEELMAEI
;
A
#
# COMPACT_ATOMS: atom_id res chain seq x y z
N MET A 1 4.45 -21.88 0.59
CA MET A 1 5.66 -21.22 0.09
C MET A 1 6.74 -21.19 1.15
N ILE A 2 6.49 -20.59 2.33
CA ILE A 2 7.44 -20.66 3.46
C ILE A 2 7.82 -22.12 3.78
N ASP A 3 6.84 -23.00 4.02
CA ASP A 3 7.12 -24.43 4.34
C ASP A 3 7.98 -25.13 3.28
N VAL A 4 7.72 -24.83 1.99
CA VAL A 4 8.47 -25.43 0.87
C VAL A 4 9.89 -24.88 0.81
N ALA A 5 10.08 -23.58 1.09
CA ALA A 5 11.39 -22.97 1.16
C ALA A 5 12.20 -23.57 2.32
N ASP A 6 11.58 -23.76 3.48
CA ASP A 6 12.19 -24.41 4.64
C ASP A 6 12.59 -25.87 4.34
N GLU A 7 11.72 -26.65 3.68
CA GLU A 7 12.00 -28.03 3.26
C GLU A 7 13.21 -28.12 2.30
N LEU A 8 13.41 -27.08 1.48
CA LEU A 8 14.51 -27.00 0.51
C LEU A 8 15.75 -26.30 1.07
N GLY A 9 15.71 -25.78 2.31
CA GLY A 9 16.79 -25.00 2.90
C GLY A 9 17.04 -23.66 2.20
N ILE A 10 16.01 -23.08 1.59
CA ILE A 10 16.08 -21.81 0.83
C ILE A 10 15.52 -20.68 1.69
N PRO A 11 16.24 -19.54 1.82
CA PRO A 11 15.71 -18.34 2.47
C PRO A 11 14.40 -17.84 1.86
N CYS A 12 13.40 -17.56 2.71
CA CYS A 12 12.11 -17.04 2.26
C CYS A 12 11.94 -15.57 2.66
N TYR A 13 11.76 -14.70 1.67
CA TYR A 13 11.45 -13.28 1.85
C TYR A 13 10.00 -12.98 1.44
N LEU A 14 9.33 -12.10 2.17
CA LEU A 14 7.99 -11.61 1.83
C LEU A 14 8.09 -10.33 1.00
N PHE A 15 7.58 -10.33 -0.22
CA PHE A 15 7.29 -9.08 -0.93
C PHE A 15 5.89 -8.58 -0.56
N PHE A 16 5.81 -7.45 0.14
CA PHE A 16 4.57 -6.85 0.59
C PHE A 16 4.17 -5.68 -0.31
N ALA A 17 3.24 -5.95 -1.24
CA ALA A 17 2.77 -5.01 -2.26
C ALA A 17 1.69 -4.03 -1.75
N SER A 18 1.80 -3.58 -0.49
CA SER A 18 0.87 -2.66 0.15
C SER A 18 1.63 -1.71 1.08
N PRO A 19 1.03 -0.58 1.52
CA PRO A 19 1.73 0.39 2.35
C PRO A 19 2.30 -0.20 3.63
N ALA A 20 3.42 0.35 4.12
CA ALA A 20 4.03 -0.07 5.39
C ALA A 20 3.06 0.10 6.57
N ALA A 21 2.20 1.13 6.55
CA ALA A 21 1.14 1.25 7.56
C ALA A 21 0.28 -0.02 7.65
N PHE A 22 -0.13 -0.55 6.49
CA PHE A 22 -0.94 -1.78 6.40
C PHE A 22 -0.15 -3.04 6.76
N LEU A 23 1.16 -3.09 6.44
CA LEU A 23 2.04 -4.15 6.93
C LEU A 23 2.03 -4.20 8.46
N GLY A 24 2.19 -3.05 9.12
CA GLY A 24 2.16 -2.99 10.58
C GLY A 24 0.81 -3.38 11.18
N PHE A 25 -0.31 -3.03 10.53
CA PHE A 25 -1.62 -3.57 10.91
C PHE A 25 -1.67 -5.09 10.81
N MET A 26 -1.17 -5.67 9.71
CA MET A 26 -1.10 -7.13 9.55
C MET A 26 -0.20 -7.79 10.59
N LEU A 27 0.96 -7.22 10.91
CA LEU A 27 1.85 -7.72 11.96
C LEU A 27 1.22 -7.63 13.37
N HIS A 28 0.32 -6.66 13.59
CA HIS A 28 -0.41 -6.48 14.85
C HIS A 28 -1.73 -7.27 14.92
N LEU A 29 -2.25 -7.76 13.78
CA LEU A 29 -3.52 -8.48 13.68
C LEU A 29 -3.65 -9.67 14.65
N PRO A 30 -2.62 -10.52 14.90
CA PRO A 30 -2.72 -11.60 15.87
C PRO A 30 -2.94 -11.12 17.32
N THR A 31 -2.35 -9.98 17.68
CA THR A 31 -2.54 -9.33 18.99
C THR A 31 -3.97 -8.81 19.11
N LEU A 32 -4.46 -8.10 18.11
CA LEU A 32 -5.85 -7.63 18.06
C LEU A 32 -6.84 -8.80 18.14
N ASN A 33 -6.59 -9.89 17.41
CA ASN A 33 -7.43 -11.09 17.48
C ASN A 33 -7.54 -11.63 18.92
N THR A 34 -6.42 -11.71 19.64
CA THR A 34 -6.38 -12.18 21.04
C THR A 34 -7.09 -11.20 21.97
N GLN A 35 -6.94 -9.89 21.79
CA GLN A 35 -7.61 -8.88 22.60
C GLN A 35 -9.12 -8.90 22.39
N LEU A 36 -9.57 -8.90 21.13
CA LEU A 36 -10.98 -8.91 20.77
C LEU A 36 -11.66 -10.26 21.09
N GLY A 37 -10.92 -11.36 21.18
CA GLY A 37 -11.46 -12.65 21.61
C GLY A 37 -11.81 -12.70 23.10
N LYS A 38 -11.36 -11.73 23.89
CA LYS A 38 -11.62 -11.62 25.34
C LYS A 38 -12.79 -10.68 25.67
N LEU A 39 -13.30 -9.94 24.69
CA LEU A 39 -14.41 -9.00 24.89
C LEU A 39 -15.75 -9.75 24.95
N THR A 40 -16.67 -9.28 25.79
CA THR A 40 -18.01 -9.86 25.92
C THR A 40 -18.93 -9.38 24.78
N PRO A 41 -19.97 -10.15 24.42
CA PRO A 41 -20.89 -9.80 23.33
C PRO A 41 -21.68 -8.48 23.53
N GLU A 42 -21.69 -7.95 24.75
CA GLU A 42 -22.40 -6.74 25.15
C GLU A 42 -21.62 -5.45 24.84
N PHE A 43 -20.37 -5.57 24.41
CA PHE A 43 -19.52 -4.43 24.07
C PHE A 43 -19.79 -3.98 22.64
N ASP A 44 -20.17 -2.70 22.46
CA ASP A 44 -20.28 -2.10 21.14
C ASP A 44 -18.88 -1.86 20.55
N GLU A 45 -18.37 -2.89 19.88
CA GLU A 45 -17.08 -2.89 19.22
C GLU A 45 -16.98 -1.86 18.06
N SER A 46 -18.08 -1.21 17.64
CA SER A 46 -18.12 -0.39 16.41
C SER A 46 -17.54 1.02 16.58
N GLU A 47 -17.67 1.62 17.77
CA GLU A 47 -17.14 2.95 18.10
C GLU A 47 -15.81 2.89 18.86
N THR A 48 -15.24 1.69 19.02
CA THR A 48 -13.94 1.52 19.67
C THR A 48 -12.82 2.00 18.76
N GLU A 49 -11.99 2.91 19.27
CA GLU A 49 -10.74 3.28 18.64
C GLU A 49 -9.67 2.22 18.91
N LEU A 50 -8.99 1.81 17.84
CA LEU A 50 -7.94 0.80 17.89
C LEU A 50 -6.58 1.47 17.73
N ALA A 51 -5.72 1.28 18.74
CA ALA A 51 -4.33 1.69 18.69
C ALA A 51 -3.50 0.63 17.95
N ILE A 52 -3.09 0.93 16.72
CA ILE A 52 -2.21 0.08 15.92
C ILE A 52 -0.83 0.73 15.93
N PRO A 53 0.25 0.01 16.32
CA PRO A 53 1.58 0.61 16.50
C PRO A 53 2.12 1.37 15.27
N SER A 54 1.75 0.93 14.06
CA SER A 54 2.18 1.56 12.80
C SER A 54 1.31 2.73 12.36
N PHE A 55 0.24 3.06 13.09
CA PHE A 55 -0.64 4.19 12.78
C PHE A 55 -0.34 5.35 13.72
N SER A 56 -0.23 6.56 13.17
CA SER A 56 0.08 7.76 13.95
C SER A 56 -1.01 8.14 14.94
N ASN A 57 -2.25 7.74 14.67
CA ASN A 57 -3.40 7.97 15.54
C ASN A 57 -4.20 6.66 15.70
N PRO A 58 -4.85 6.45 16.85
CA PRO A 58 -5.90 5.46 16.96
C PRO A 58 -6.97 5.70 15.89
N VAL A 59 -7.56 4.62 15.39
CA VAL A 59 -8.59 4.72 14.35
C VAL A 59 -9.86 4.01 14.77
N PRO A 60 -11.04 4.55 14.43
CA PRO A 60 -12.30 3.84 14.63
C PRO A 60 -12.28 2.50 13.90
N ARG A 61 -12.80 1.44 14.53
CA ARG A 61 -12.84 0.11 13.90
C ARG A 61 -13.40 0.14 12.48
N LYS A 62 -14.47 0.93 12.24
CA LYS A 62 -15.17 1.05 10.95
C LYS A 62 -14.32 1.50 9.76
N VAL A 63 -13.14 2.09 9.97
CA VAL A 63 -12.24 2.48 8.87
C VAL A 63 -11.24 1.38 8.49
N LEU A 64 -11.21 0.28 9.23
CA LEU A 64 -10.36 -0.87 8.90
C LEU A 64 -10.96 -1.71 7.76
N PRO A 65 -10.13 -2.55 7.09
CA PRO A 65 -10.58 -3.35 5.97
C PRO A 65 -11.78 -4.23 6.28
N SER A 66 -12.61 -4.47 5.26
CA SER A 66 -13.84 -5.27 5.37
C SER A 66 -13.62 -6.67 5.93
N PHE A 67 -12.47 -7.31 5.62
CA PHE A 67 -12.13 -8.63 6.15
C PHE A 67 -12.00 -8.62 7.69
N PHE A 68 -11.56 -7.51 8.29
CA PHE A 68 -11.45 -7.35 9.74
C PHE A 68 -12.81 -7.10 10.39
N LEU A 69 -13.70 -6.38 9.70
CA LEU A 69 -15.05 -6.09 10.18
C LEU A 69 -15.94 -7.35 10.20
N LYS A 70 -15.75 -8.27 9.26
CA LYS A 70 -16.55 -9.49 9.10
C LYS A 70 -15.99 -10.73 9.82
N ARG A 71 -15.40 -10.55 11.01
CA ARG A 71 -14.74 -11.62 11.79
C ARG A 71 -15.60 -12.89 11.99
N ASN A 72 -16.93 -12.74 12.10
CA ASN A 72 -17.82 -13.80 12.60
C ASN A 72 -18.59 -14.60 11.52
N GLY A 73 -18.15 -14.62 10.26
CA GLY A 73 -18.89 -15.39 9.24
C GLY A 73 -18.24 -15.56 7.87
N ASP A 74 -16.97 -15.20 7.70
CA ASP A 74 -16.30 -15.23 6.39
C ASP A 74 -14.91 -15.88 6.51
N ASP A 75 -14.50 -16.63 5.47
CA ASP A 75 -13.21 -17.31 5.44
C ASP A 75 -12.03 -16.31 5.35
N GLY A 76 -12.28 -15.13 4.80
CA GLY A 76 -11.29 -14.09 4.55
C GLY A 76 -10.51 -13.69 5.79
N TYR A 77 -11.19 -13.43 6.92
CA TYR A 77 -10.51 -13.06 8.16
C TYR A 77 -9.49 -14.12 8.60
N SER A 78 -9.88 -15.40 8.53
CA SER A 78 -9.03 -16.52 8.93
C SER A 78 -7.80 -16.65 8.03
N TRP A 79 -7.95 -16.38 6.72
CA TRP A 79 -6.84 -16.35 5.77
C TRP A 79 -5.86 -15.21 6.06
N PHE A 80 -6.35 -13.98 6.23
CA PHE A 80 -5.49 -12.84 6.58
C PHE A 80 -4.78 -13.06 7.93
N LEU A 81 -5.49 -13.57 8.94
CA LEU A 81 -4.90 -13.89 10.24
C LEU A 81 -3.84 -15.00 10.13
N ARG A 82 -4.10 -16.03 9.32
CA ARG A 82 -3.13 -17.09 9.04
C ARG A 82 -1.86 -16.51 8.41
N HIS A 83 -1.97 -15.68 7.38
CA HIS A 83 -0.81 -15.04 6.75
C HIS A 83 -0.08 -14.10 7.71
N ALA A 84 -0.80 -13.24 8.42
CA ALA A 84 -0.24 -12.32 9.42
C ALA A 84 0.64 -13.01 10.47
N ARG A 85 0.24 -14.20 10.94
CA ARG A 85 1.03 -14.99 11.89
C ARG A 85 2.36 -15.45 11.30
N ARG A 86 2.36 -15.78 10.00
CA ARG A 86 3.50 -16.36 9.30
C ARG A 86 4.49 -15.35 8.73
N TYR A 87 4.15 -14.06 8.67
CA TYR A 87 5.09 -13.03 8.18
C TYR A 87 6.39 -13.02 9.00
N ARG A 88 6.32 -13.33 10.29
CA ARG A 88 7.49 -13.44 11.18
C ARG A 88 8.37 -14.65 10.94
N GLU A 89 7.91 -15.63 10.17
CA GLU A 89 8.71 -16.80 9.77
C GLU A 89 9.65 -16.48 8.60
N THR A 90 9.47 -15.32 7.95
CA THR A 90 10.31 -14.91 6.81
C THR A 90 11.64 -14.32 7.27
N LYS A 91 12.66 -14.41 6.42
CA LYS A 91 14.00 -13.87 6.66
C LYS A 91 14.04 -12.35 6.61
N GLY A 92 13.19 -11.76 5.77
CA GLY A 92 13.02 -10.32 5.64
C GLY A 92 11.74 -10.01 4.86
N ILE A 93 11.29 -8.77 4.99
CA ILE A 93 10.08 -8.25 4.34
C ILE A 93 10.47 -7.10 3.43
N VAL A 94 10.33 -7.29 2.13
CA VAL A 94 10.54 -6.26 1.11
C VAL A 94 9.23 -5.52 0.89
N VAL A 95 9.25 -4.19 1.01
CA VAL A 95 8.04 -3.36 0.89
C VAL A 95 8.24 -2.36 -0.25
N ASN A 96 7.23 -2.23 -1.11
CA ASN A 96 7.23 -1.26 -2.19
C ASN A 96 6.84 0.15 -1.68
N THR A 97 7.72 0.73 -0.86
CA THR A 97 7.60 2.08 -0.28
C THR A 97 9.00 2.63 0.00
N PHE A 98 9.10 3.86 0.49
CA PHE A 98 10.37 4.50 0.85
C PHE A 98 10.23 5.38 2.10
N GLN A 99 11.36 5.69 2.73
CA GLN A 99 11.40 6.30 4.07
C GLN A 99 10.64 7.62 4.15
N GLU A 100 10.77 8.46 3.13
CA GLU A 100 10.18 9.79 3.08
C GLU A 100 8.66 9.78 2.84
N LEU A 101 8.11 8.66 2.33
CA LEU A 101 6.67 8.49 2.10
C LEU A 101 5.95 8.00 3.36
N GLU A 102 6.52 7.02 4.06
CA GLU A 102 5.91 6.38 5.24
C GLU A 102 6.84 6.33 6.46
N PRO A 103 7.36 7.48 6.93
CA PRO A 103 8.37 7.47 7.99
C PRO A 103 7.84 6.91 9.31
N PHE A 104 6.59 7.20 9.66
CA PHE A 104 6.01 6.75 10.93
C PHE A 104 5.84 5.21 10.98
N PRO A 105 5.17 4.55 10.01
CA PRO A 105 5.10 3.09 9.99
C PRO A 105 6.48 2.42 9.98
N LEU A 106 7.41 2.89 9.14
CA LEU A 106 8.73 2.27 8.99
C LEU A 106 9.54 2.35 10.29
N ASN A 107 9.49 3.49 10.98
CA ASN A 107 10.16 3.65 12.29
C ASN A 107 9.49 2.87 13.42
N SER A 108 8.26 2.37 13.24
CA SER A 108 7.55 1.57 14.24
C SER A 108 8.03 0.11 14.31
N PHE A 109 8.71 -0.37 13.26
CA PHE A 109 9.22 -1.75 13.18
C PHE A 109 10.53 -1.91 13.94
N SER A 110 10.46 -1.89 15.27
CA SER A 110 11.63 -1.95 16.17
C SER A 110 11.69 -3.20 17.04
N SER A 111 10.66 -4.05 16.96
CA SER A 111 10.56 -5.25 17.80
C SER A 111 11.40 -6.39 17.23
N SER A 112 12.13 -7.11 18.08
CA SER A 112 13.03 -8.19 17.69
C SER A 112 12.35 -9.43 17.09
N ASP A 113 11.01 -9.51 17.18
CA ASP A 113 10.20 -10.57 16.59
C ASP A 113 9.71 -10.24 15.17
N ILE A 114 10.00 -9.04 14.65
CA ILE A 114 9.68 -8.62 13.29
C ILE A 114 10.94 -8.81 12.43
N PRO A 115 10.86 -9.53 11.30
CA PRO A 115 11.98 -9.64 10.37
C PRO A 115 12.43 -8.26 9.85
N PRO A 116 13.69 -8.10 9.42
CA PRO A 116 14.15 -6.89 8.75
C PRO A 116 13.18 -6.44 7.66
N VAL A 117 12.84 -5.16 7.66
CA VAL A 117 11.92 -4.55 6.68
C VAL A 117 12.73 -3.66 5.72
N HIS A 118 12.64 -3.95 4.43
CA HIS A 118 13.40 -3.27 3.37
C HIS A 118 12.46 -2.45 2.49
N PRO A 119 12.34 -1.13 2.72
CA PRO A 119 11.59 -0.24 1.85
C PRO A 119 12.41 0.07 0.58
N VAL A 120 12.15 -0.66 -0.50
CA VAL A 120 12.93 -0.59 -1.76
C VAL A 120 12.17 0.12 -2.89
N GLY A 121 11.09 0.83 -2.57
CA GLY A 121 10.19 1.46 -3.53
C GLY A 121 10.64 2.86 -3.97
N PRO A 122 9.91 3.53 -4.87
CA PRO A 122 8.79 2.97 -5.60
C PRO A 122 9.28 2.09 -6.75
N LEU A 123 8.99 0.80 -6.67
CA LEU A 123 9.12 -0.15 -7.76
C LEU A 123 7.93 0.07 -8.70
N LEU A 124 8.22 0.68 -9.83
CA LEU A 124 7.25 0.97 -10.88
C LEU A 124 7.66 0.23 -12.15
N ASP A 125 6.66 -0.22 -12.92
CA ASP A 125 6.90 -0.75 -14.26
C ASP A 125 7.21 0.42 -15.21
N HIS A 126 8.51 0.70 -15.40
CA HIS A 126 8.99 1.77 -16.28
C HIS A 126 8.89 1.44 -17.78
N VAL A 127 8.81 0.15 -18.13
CA VAL A 127 8.56 -0.31 -19.51
C VAL A 127 7.05 -0.18 -19.81
N GLY A 128 6.25 -0.34 -18.76
CA GLY A 128 4.83 -0.14 -18.74
C GLY A 128 4.08 -1.23 -19.51
N PRO A 129 2.78 -1.02 -19.75
CA PRO A 129 1.96 -1.99 -20.47
C PRO A 129 2.33 -2.19 -21.94
N ALA A 130 3.44 -1.64 -22.43
CA ALA A 130 3.90 -1.76 -23.81
C ALA A 130 4.20 -3.20 -24.23
N GLU A 131 4.59 -4.06 -23.30
CA GLU A 131 4.87 -5.48 -23.57
C GLU A 131 3.63 -6.39 -23.41
N TRP A 132 2.62 -5.99 -22.63
CA TRP A 132 1.49 -6.88 -22.25
C TRP A 132 0.08 -6.36 -22.60
N LEU A 133 -0.10 -5.04 -22.84
CA LEU A 133 -1.35 -4.47 -23.37
C LEU A 133 -1.23 -4.24 -24.88
N SER A 134 -2.01 -5.01 -25.62
CA SER A 134 -1.97 -5.20 -27.07
C SER A 134 -2.44 -4.01 -27.93
N ASN A 135 -2.78 -2.86 -27.33
CA ASN A 135 -3.38 -1.73 -28.07
C ASN A 135 -2.48 -0.49 -28.16
N ARG A 136 -1.37 -0.64 -28.90
CA ARG A 136 -0.40 0.45 -29.16
C ARG A 136 -1.05 1.70 -29.73
N SER A 137 -2.00 1.56 -30.66
CA SER A 137 -2.67 2.70 -31.30
C SER A 137 -3.51 3.51 -30.31
N GLN A 138 -4.19 2.87 -29.37
CA GLN A 138 -4.93 3.57 -28.31
C GLN A 138 -4.00 4.38 -27.41
N ARG A 139 -2.82 3.87 -27.08
CA ARG A 139 -1.81 4.60 -26.31
C ARG A 139 -1.34 5.84 -27.06
N GLU A 140 -0.96 5.68 -28.32
CA GLU A 140 -0.50 6.79 -29.17
C GLU A 140 -1.57 7.88 -29.29
N MET A 141 -2.85 7.51 -29.43
CA MET A 141 -3.97 8.47 -29.44
C MET A 141 -4.13 9.21 -28.11
N ILE A 142 -4.05 8.51 -26.97
CA ILE A 142 -4.17 9.14 -25.64
C ILE A 142 -2.99 10.08 -25.40
N THR A 143 -1.77 9.67 -25.70
CA THR A 143 -0.57 10.50 -25.56
C THR A 143 -0.69 11.76 -26.42
N ALA A 144 -1.05 11.62 -27.69
CA ALA A 144 -1.23 12.77 -28.59
C ALA A 144 -2.34 13.73 -28.12
N TRP A 145 -3.39 13.22 -27.46
CA TRP A 145 -4.41 14.06 -26.85
C TRP A 145 -3.91 14.78 -25.59
N LEU A 146 -3.16 14.09 -24.73
CA LEU A 146 -2.55 14.65 -23.51
C LEU A 146 -1.56 15.78 -23.86
N ASP A 147 -0.77 15.62 -24.91
CA ASP A 147 0.21 16.63 -25.37
C ASP A 147 -0.45 17.96 -25.79
N GLN A 148 -1.75 17.94 -26.10
CA GLN A 148 -2.53 19.13 -26.47
C GLN A 148 -3.17 19.83 -25.25
N GLN A 149 -3.09 19.23 -24.06
CA GLN A 149 -3.68 19.81 -22.85
C GLN A 149 -2.66 20.70 -22.13
N PRO A 150 -3.11 21.78 -21.45
CA PRO A 150 -2.23 22.53 -20.58
C PRO A 150 -1.57 21.66 -19.50
N THR A 151 -0.36 22.03 -19.06
CA THR A 151 0.34 21.31 -18.00
C THR A 151 -0.52 21.22 -16.74
N SER A 152 -0.61 20.02 -16.17
CA SER A 152 -1.36 19.76 -14.94
C SER A 152 -2.88 20.04 -15.03
N SER A 153 -3.48 20.01 -16.23
CA SER A 153 -4.91 20.28 -16.43
C SER A 153 -5.78 19.04 -16.68
N VAL A 154 -5.25 17.83 -16.49
CA VAL A 154 -6.00 16.59 -16.71
C VAL A 154 -6.13 15.84 -15.40
N VAL A 155 -7.34 15.36 -15.11
CA VAL A 155 -7.60 14.47 -13.98
C VAL A 155 -7.72 13.05 -14.51
N PHE A 156 -6.85 12.16 -14.02
CA PHE A 156 -6.95 10.74 -14.28
C PHE A 156 -7.81 10.07 -13.20
N LEU A 157 -8.85 9.36 -13.61
CA LEU A 157 -9.74 8.62 -12.71
C LEU A 157 -9.59 7.12 -12.93
N CYS A 158 -9.19 6.40 -11.88
CA CYS A 158 -9.01 4.94 -11.90
C CYS A 158 -9.38 4.34 -10.55
N PHE A 159 -10.17 3.26 -10.56
CA PHE A 159 -10.58 2.53 -9.36
C PHE A 159 -9.83 1.19 -9.20
N GLY A 160 -8.73 1.02 -9.95
CA GLY A 160 -7.98 -0.24 -10.01
C GLY A 160 -8.69 -1.33 -10.81
N SER A 161 -8.03 -2.48 -10.97
CA SER A 161 -8.55 -3.62 -11.74
C SER A 161 -9.74 -4.33 -11.09
N MET A 162 -9.89 -4.20 -9.77
CA MET A 162 -10.98 -4.79 -9.00
C MET A 162 -12.05 -3.77 -8.57
N GLY A 163 -11.98 -2.53 -9.06
CA GLY A 163 -12.96 -1.51 -8.77
C GLY A 163 -14.34 -1.89 -9.31
N SER A 164 -15.33 -1.99 -8.42
CA SER A 164 -16.73 -2.28 -8.78
C SER A 164 -17.64 -1.24 -8.17
N LEU A 165 -18.35 -0.52 -9.03
CA LEU A 165 -19.26 0.57 -8.65
C LEU A 165 -20.63 0.30 -9.25
N SER A 166 -21.67 0.60 -8.47
CA SER A 166 -23.03 0.52 -8.97
C SER A 166 -23.28 1.58 -10.05
N VAL A 167 -24.24 1.33 -10.93
CA VAL A 167 -24.68 2.30 -11.95
C VAL A 167 -25.09 3.64 -11.31
N ALA A 168 -25.72 3.60 -10.14
CA ALA A 168 -26.09 4.80 -9.40
C ALA A 168 -24.85 5.60 -8.96
N GLN A 169 -23.85 4.95 -8.37
CA GLN A 169 -22.59 5.60 -7.98
C GLN A 169 -21.85 6.18 -9.18
N LEU A 170 -21.76 5.44 -10.30
CA LEU A 170 -21.13 5.92 -11.52
C LEU A 170 -21.84 7.16 -12.09
N ARG A 171 -23.18 7.19 -12.04
CA ARG A 171 -23.97 8.37 -12.45
C ARG A 171 -23.65 9.58 -11.57
N GLU A 172 -23.63 9.41 -10.26
CA GLU A 172 -23.30 10.51 -9.34
C GLU A 172 -21.87 11.02 -9.51
N ILE A 173 -20.90 10.12 -9.72
CA ILE A 173 -19.50 10.50 -10.02
C ILE A 173 -19.44 11.30 -11.33
N ALA A 174 -20.11 10.85 -12.39
CA ALA A 174 -20.14 11.54 -13.67
C ALA A 174 -20.77 12.94 -13.54
N LEU A 175 -21.92 13.05 -12.87
CA LEU A 175 -22.58 14.33 -12.61
C LEU A 175 -21.72 15.27 -11.76
N GLY A 176 -21.03 14.75 -10.74
CA GLY A 176 -20.11 15.53 -9.90
C GLY A 176 -18.93 16.08 -10.70
N LEU A 177 -18.34 15.27 -11.57
CA LEU A 177 -17.24 15.69 -12.44
C LEU A 177 -17.67 16.74 -13.46
N GLU A 178 -18.86 16.57 -14.06
CA GLU A 178 -19.43 17.53 -15.01
C GLU A 178 -19.73 18.89 -14.36
N ARG A 179 -20.30 18.88 -13.15
CA ARG A 179 -20.86 20.09 -12.52
C ARG A 179 -19.86 20.91 -11.70
N THR A 180 -18.97 20.27 -10.95
CA THR A 180 -18.17 20.97 -9.91
C THR A 180 -16.75 20.45 -9.74
N GLY A 181 -16.53 19.14 -9.95
CA GLY A 181 -15.30 18.46 -9.53
C GLY A 181 -14.05 18.86 -10.29
N LEU A 182 -14.14 19.05 -11.61
CA LEU A 182 -12.95 19.32 -12.43
C LEU A 182 -12.38 20.72 -12.18
N ARG A 183 -13.21 21.77 -12.07
CA ARG A 183 -12.70 23.12 -11.75
C ARG A 183 -12.09 23.19 -10.36
N GLY A 184 -12.76 22.66 -9.33
CA GLY A 184 -12.24 22.69 -7.96
C GLY A 184 -10.95 21.87 -7.78
N LEU A 185 -10.80 20.73 -8.48
CA LEU A 185 -9.55 19.95 -8.48
C LEU A 185 -8.44 20.61 -9.30
N MET A 186 -8.81 21.44 -10.28
CA MET A 186 -7.85 22.02 -11.22
C MET A 186 -7.47 23.47 -10.92
N GLU A 187 -8.23 24.20 -10.11
CA GLU A 187 -8.01 25.60 -9.76
C GLU A 187 -6.77 25.80 -8.87
N GLY A 188 -5.75 26.46 -9.42
CA GLY A 188 -4.62 27.07 -8.70
C GLY A 188 -3.49 26.12 -8.25
N ASP A 189 -2.46 26.72 -7.64
CA ASP A 189 -1.44 26.05 -6.81
C ASP A 189 -2.06 25.72 -5.43
N GLY A 190 -2.98 24.75 -5.40
CA GLY A 190 -3.58 24.28 -4.17
C GLY A 190 -2.63 23.37 -3.37
N GLU A 191 -2.85 23.29 -2.05
CA GLU A 191 -2.10 22.44 -1.11
C GLU A 191 -1.92 20.99 -1.60
N VAL A 192 -2.96 20.42 -2.25
CA VAL A 192 -2.90 19.08 -2.83
C VAL A 192 -1.85 18.99 -3.94
N ARG A 193 -1.78 19.99 -4.84
CA ARG A 193 -0.79 20.00 -5.92
C ARG A 193 0.63 20.22 -5.40
N GLU A 194 0.79 21.07 -4.40
CA GLU A 194 2.09 21.27 -3.74
C GLU A 194 2.58 19.97 -3.10
N ARG A 195 1.72 19.27 -2.36
CA ARG A 195 2.04 17.95 -1.78
C ARG A 195 2.39 16.91 -2.85
N VAL A 196 1.69 16.89 -3.98
CA VAL A 196 2.01 15.99 -5.10
C VAL A 196 3.38 16.33 -5.70
N LYS A 197 3.70 17.60 -5.93
CA LYS A 197 5.01 18.05 -6.42
C LYS A 197 6.12 17.68 -5.43
N GLU A 198 5.91 17.93 -4.14
CA GLU A 198 6.85 17.57 -3.06
C GLU A 198 7.09 16.06 -3.03
N MET A 199 6.02 15.26 -3.07
CA MET A 199 6.14 13.80 -3.03
C MET A 199 6.77 13.23 -4.30
N SER A 200 6.49 13.84 -5.46
CA SER A 200 7.16 13.50 -6.72
C SER A 200 8.67 13.71 -6.62
N GLU A 201 9.11 14.81 -5.99
CA GLU A 201 10.54 15.07 -5.80
C GLU A 201 11.17 14.11 -4.78
N LYS A 202 10.49 13.85 -3.66
CA LYS A 202 10.96 12.85 -2.68
C LYS A 202 11.12 11.46 -3.29
N SER A 203 10.14 11.03 -4.08
CA SER A 203 10.19 9.77 -4.84
C SER A 203 11.41 9.72 -5.76
N ARG A 204 11.68 10.82 -6.50
CA ARG A 204 12.86 10.93 -7.37
C ARG A 204 14.17 10.85 -6.59
N MET A 205 14.24 11.52 -5.43
CA MET A 205 15.43 11.51 -4.55
C MET A 205 15.67 10.15 -3.90
N ALA A 206 14.62 9.45 -3.47
CA ALA A 206 14.73 8.13 -2.85
C ALA A 206 15.38 7.08 -3.78
N LEU A 207 15.26 7.26 -5.10
CA LEU A 207 15.84 6.38 -6.12
C LEU A 207 17.27 6.76 -6.57
N MET A 208 17.81 7.91 -6.15
CA MET A 208 19.20 8.30 -6.44
C MET A 208 20.18 7.41 -5.67
N ALA A 209 21.47 7.42 -6.03
CA ALA A 209 22.49 6.55 -5.44
C ALA A 209 22.63 6.67 -3.91
N ASP A 210 22.36 7.85 -3.35
CA ASP A 210 22.33 8.12 -1.91
C ASP A 210 20.90 8.18 -1.33
N GLY A 211 19.91 7.85 -2.16
CA GLY A 211 18.50 7.83 -1.81
C GLY A 211 18.15 6.65 -0.91
N SER A 212 17.14 6.86 -0.06
CA SER A 212 16.72 5.88 0.96
C SER A 212 16.44 4.49 0.38
N SER A 213 15.79 4.42 -0.78
CA SER A 213 15.44 3.16 -1.43
C SER A 213 16.61 2.47 -2.09
N ASN A 214 17.53 3.25 -2.69
CA ASN A 214 18.74 2.72 -3.29
C ASN A 214 19.62 2.07 -2.21
N VAL A 215 19.85 2.79 -1.11
CA VAL A 215 20.58 2.28 0.06
C VAL A 215 19.92 1.02 0.64
N CYS A 216 18.58 1.02 0.79
CA CYS A 216 17.86 -0.16 1.28
C CYS A 216 17.97 -1.36 0.33
N LEU A 217 17.99 -1.11 -0.99
CA LEU A 217 18.16 -2.15 -2.00
C LEU A 217 19.58 -2.71 -1.98
N GLU A 218 20.61 -1.85 -1.85
CA GLU A 218 22.01 -2.28 -1.70
C GLU A 218 22.18 -3.18 -0.47
N HIS A 219 21.68 -2.77 0.69
CA HIS A 219 21.69 -3.60 1.90
C HIS A 219 20.96 -4.93 1.70
N LEU A 220 19.78 -4.93 1.06
CA LEU A 220 19.05 -6.16 0.75
C LEU A 220 19.87 -7.08 -0.16
N ILE A 221 20.55 -6.54 -1.18
CA ILE A 221 21.42 -7.33 -2.06
C ILE A 221 22.58 -7.92 -1.27
N GLU A 222 23.23 -7.15 -0.40
CA GLU A 222 24.32 -7.64 0.44
C GLU A 222 23.86 -8.78 1.36
N GLU A 223 22.70 -8.64 2.00
CA GLU A 223 22.10 -9.69 2.83
C GLU A 223 21.81 -10.96 2.03
N LEU A 224 21.17 -10.82 0.85
CA LEU A 224 20.87 -11.96 -0.02
C LEU A 224 22.14 -12.66 -0.51
N MET A 225 23.20 -11.90 -0.81
CA MET A 225 24.47 -12.45 -1.27
C MET A 225 25.26 -13.15 -0.14
N ALA A 226 25.04 -12.77 1.12
CA ALA A 226 25.66 -13.44 2.28
C ALA A 226 25.03 -14.80 2.60
N GLU A 227 23.86 -15.10 2.05
CA GLU A 227 23.14 -16.37 2.25
C GLU A 227 23.40 -17.42 1.14
N ILE A 228 24.20 -17.08 0.12
CA ILE A 228 24.65 -17.98 -0.98
C ILE A 228 26.03 -18.57 -0.65
#